data_AF-A0A1E2WMA0-F1
#
_entry.id   AF-A0A1E2WMA0-F1
#
_cell.length_a   1.000
_cell.length_b   1.000
_cell.length_c   1.000
_cell.angle_alpha   90.00
_cell.angle_beta   90.00
_cell.angle_gamma   90.00
#
_symmetry.space_group_name_H-M   'P 1'
#
loop_
_entity.id
_entity.type
_entity.pdbx_description
1 polymer ?
#
loop_
_entity_poly.entity_id
_entity_poly.type
_entity_poly.pdbx_seq_one_letter_code
_entity_poly.pdbx_strand_id
1 'polypeptide(L)'
;MSNNLPSKQIFTMGGGGFSMEPKNPLLDKYILGLVDKDKPRVCFVPTASGYSAQYIVDFYSAFAKLSCTPSHLSLFNLPTTDLKAFVLEQNSTQNSREHEAYLCDF
;
A
#
# COMPACT_ATOMS: atom_id res chain seq x y z
N MET A 1 19.93 -0.38 -21.81
CA MET A 1 20.63 0.26 -20.67
C MET A 1 20.16 -0.44 -19.41
N SER A 2 21.09 -0.82 -18.55
CA SER A 2 20.90 -1.78 -17.44
C SER A 2 19.89 -1.29 -16.39
N ASN A 3 18.73 -1.93 -16.28
CA ASN A 3 17.82 -1.73 -15.16
C ASN A 3 18.16 -2.70 -14.03
N ASN A 4 19.21 -2.36 -13.26
CA ASN A 4 19.39 -2.90 -11.92
C ASN A 4 18.76 -1.89 -10.96
N LEU A 5 17.54 -2.14 -10.48
CA LEU A 5 17.09 -1.59 -9.20
C LEU A 5 17.16 -2.72 -8.16
N PRO A 6 17.99 -2.61 -7.11
CA PRO A 6 17.97 -3.57 -6.03
C PRO A 6 16.90 -3.20 -5.00
N SER A 7 16.30 -4.23 -4.41
CA SER A 7 15.78 -4.27 -3.03
C SER A 7 14.60 -3.35 -2.66
N LYS A 8 13.95 -3.71 -1.56
CA LYS A 8 12.83 -2.99 -0.91
C LYS A 8 13.06 -1.47 -0.92
N GLN A 9 12.06 -0.71 -1.39
CA GLN A 9 12.11 0.75 -1.45
C GLN A 9 11.19 1.33 -0.37
N ILE A 10 11.68 2.36 0.34
CA ILE A 10 10.88 3.12 1.30
C ILE A 10 10.62 4.48 0.68
N PHE A 11 9.33 4.83 0.55
CA PHE A 11 8.89 6.16 0.13
C PHE A 11 8.29 6.87 1.35
N THR A 12 8.86 8.00 1.74
CA THR A 12 8.39 8.80 2.88
C THR A 12 7.67 10.05 2.36
N MET A 13 6.44 10.29 2.84
CA MET A 13 5.66 11.48 2.54
C MET A 13 5.16 12.12 3.83
N GLY A 14 5.06 13.45 3.86
CA GLY A 14 4.55 14.21 5.00
C GLY A 14 3.06 14.59 4.86
N GLY A 15 2.30 13.82 4.08
CA GLY A 15 0.92 14.11 3.66
C GLY A 15 0.75 14.21 2.14
N GLY A 16 -0.49 14.15 1.65
CA GLY A 16 -0.85 14.19 0.23
C GLY A 16 -1.63 12.96 -0.23
N GLY A 17 -1.89 12.85 -1.53
CA GLY A 17 -2.53 11.67 -2.13
C GLY A 17 -4.00 11.53 -1.76
N PHE A 18 -4.49 10.31 -1.64
CA PHE A 18 -5.92 10.04 -1.45
C PHE A 18 -6.56 10.74 -0.23
N SER A 19 -5.78 11.03 0.81
CA SER A 19 -6.27 11.59 2.07
C SER A 19 -6.45 13.11 2.04
N MET A 20 -5.50 13.84 1.43
CA MET A 20 -5.51 15.31 1.38
C MET A 20 -5.98 15.85 0.03
N GLU A 21 -5.78 15.10 -1.04
CA GLU A 21 -6.11 15.50 -2.41
C GLU A 21 -6.94 14.41 -3.13
N PRO A 22 -8.16 14.07 -2.67
CA PRO A 22 -8.96 12.96 -3.21
C PRO A 22 -9.36 13.11 -4.69
N LYS A 23 -9.20 14.31 -5.26
CA LYS A 23 -9.45 14.61 -6.69
C LYS A 23 -8.18 14.62 -7.54
N ASN A 24 -7.00 14.42 -6.93
CA ASN A 24 -5.70 14.46 -7.58
C ASN A 24 -4.93 13.16 -7.34
N PRO A 25 -5.12 12.13 -8.18
CA PRO A 25 -4.51 10.81 -7.99
C PRO A 25 -3.04 10.76 -8.45
N LEU A 26 -2.39 11.89 -8.74
CA LEU A 26 -1.03 11.91 -9.30
C LEU A 26 -0.02 11.27 -8.35
N LEU A 27 -0.11 11.58 -7.05
CA LEU A 27 0.78 10.99 -6.05
C LEU A 27 0.53 9.50 -5.88
N ASP A 28 -0.74 9.08 -5.77
CA ASP A 28 -1.09 7.67 -5.64
C ASP A 28 -0.60 6.87 -6.86
N LYS A 29 -0.80 7.40 -8.08
CA LYS A 29 -0.29 6.78 -9.32
C LYS A 29 1.23 6.74 -9.38
N TYR A 30 1.91 7.78 -8.90
CA TYR A 30 3.36 7.80 -8.83
C TYR A 30 3.88 6.67 -7.94
N ILE A 31 3.30 6.51 -6.74
CA ILE A 31 3.66 5.43 -5.80
C ILE A 31 3.42 4.05 -6.42
N LEU A 32 2.29 3.85 -7.09
CA LEU A 32 2.02 2.59 -7.80
C LEU A 32 3.04 2.32 -8.93
N GLY A 33 3.45 3.38 -9.64
CA GLY A 33 4.43 3.29 -10.73
C GLY A 33 5.87 3.03 -10.27
N LEU A 34 6.17 3.11 -8.97
CA LEU A 34 7.44 2.67 -8.41
C LEU A 34 7.57 1.14 -8.38
N VAL A 35 6.44 0.43 -8.48
CA VAL A 35 6.38 -1.03 -8.48
C VAL A 35 6.40 -1.53 -9.92
N ASP A 36 7.38 -2.37 -10.26
CA ASP A 36 7.50 -3.00 -11.58
C ASP A 36 6.53 -4.20 -11.72
N LYS A 37 5.22 -3.92 -11.60
CA LYS A 37 4.13 -4.88 -11.80
C LYS A 37 2.91 -4.21 -12.39
N ASP A 38 2.18 -4.93 -13.23
CA ASP A 38 0.92 -4.45 -13.85
C ASP A 38 -0.21 -4.21 -12.83
N LYS A 39 -0.23 -4.99 -11.74
CA LYS A 39 -1.22 -4.87 -10.66
C LYS A 39 -0.54 -4.98 -9.29
N PRO A 40 0.12 -3.90 -8.81
CA PRO A 40 0.74 -3.87 -7.49
C PRO A 40 -0.26 -4.18 -6.37
N ARG A 41 0.22 -4.85 -5.33
CA ARG A 41 -0.49 -4.95 -4.05
C ARG A 41 -0.17 -3.72 -3.22
N VAL A 42 -1.20 -3.16 -2.59
CA VAL A 42 -1.06 -2.01 -1.69
C VAL A 42 -1.68 -2.40 -0.36
N CYS A 43 -0.91 -2.25 0.71
CA CYS A 43 -1.39 -2.46 2.07
C CYS A 43 -1.37 -1.14 2.82
N PHE A 44 -2.56 -0.71 3.24
CA PHE A 44 -2.75 0.49 4.04
C PHE A 44 -2.70 0.18 5.53
N VAL A 45 -1.93 0.98 6.28
CA VAL A 45 -1.76 0.81 7.73
C VAL A 45 -2.31 2.05 8.44
N PRO A 46 -3.60 2.08 8.81
CA PRO A 46 -4.29 3.27 9.35
C PRO A 46 -3.98 3.53 10.84
N THR A 47 -2.75 3.29 11.29
CA THR A 47 -2.38 3.45 12.71
C THR A 47 -2.39 4.92 13.15
N ALA A 48 -1.94 5.85 12.30
CA ALA A 48 -1.89 7.28 12.64
C ALA A 48 -3.28 7.90 12.81
N SER A 49 -4.28 7.43 12.07
CA SER A 49 -5.67 7.90 12.16
C SER A 49 -6.50 7.17 13.23
N GLY A 50 -5.87 6.33 14.05
CA GLY A 50 -6.58 5.52 15.06
C GLY A 50 -7.61 4.57 14.46
N TYR A 51 -7.35 4.06 13.24
CA TYR A 51 -8.25 3.14 12.52
C TYR A 51 -9.62 3.74 12.21
N SER A 52 -9.66 5.03 11.89
CA SER A 52 -10.88 5.70 11.42
C SER A 52 -11.51 4.92 10.25
N ALA A 53 -12.74 4.45 10.46
CA ALA A 53 -13.50 3.72 9.44
C ALA A 53 -13.68 4.55 8.17
N GLN A 54 -13.90 5.87 8.32
CA GLN A 54 -13.98 6.79 7.19
C GLN A 54 -12.68 6.80 6.38
N TYR A 55 -11.53 6.81 7.07
CA TYR A 55 -10.23 6.84 6.42
C TYR A 55 -9.92 5.56 5.64
N ILE A 56 -10.36 4.42 6.17
CA ILE A 56 -10.30 3.13 5.46
C ILE A 56 -11.20 3.17 4.21
N VAL A 57 -12.42 3.70 4.33
CA VAL A 57 -13.34 3.84 3.19
C VAL A 57 -12.76 4.77 2.12
N ASP A 58 -12.13 5.88 2.52
CA ASP A 58 -11.50 6.83 1.60
C ASP A 58 -10.34 6.17 0.84
N PHE A 59 -9.51 5.38 1.54
CA PHE A 59 -8.45 4.58 0.92
C PHE A 59 -9.02 3.64 -0.15
N TYR A 60 -10.02 2.81 0.20
CA TYR A 60 -10.62 1.90 -0.79
C TYR A 60 -11.29 2.65 -1.94
N SER A 61 -11.94 3.78 -1.67
CA SER A 61 -12.62 4.59 -2.69
C SER A 61 -11.66 5.20 -3.71
N ALA A 62 -10.42 5.49 -3.30
CA ALA A 62 -9.36 5.96 -4.19
C ALA A 62 -8.69 4.81 -4.94
N PHE A 63 -8.22 3.80 -4.22
CA PHE A 63 -7.39 2.72 -4.79
C PHE A 63 -8.20 1.69 -5.60
N ALA A 64 -9.50 1.53 -5.36
CA ALA A 64 -10.36 0.70 -6.22
C ALA A 64 -10.49 1.24 -7.66
N LYS A 65 -10.18 2.52 -7.89
CA LYS A 65 -10.17 3.16 -9.21
C LYS A 65 -8.83 3.03 -9.93
N LEU A 66 -7.81 2.51 -9.25
CA LEU A 66 -6.45 2.35 -9.78
C LEU A 66 -6.19 0.87 -10.09
N SER A 67 -5.26 0.61 -11.00
CA SER A 67 -4.82 -0.75 -11.37
C SER A 67 -3.99 -1.37 -10.26
N CYS A 68 -4.59 -1.71 -9.13
CA CYS A 68 -3.91 -2.30 -7.97
C CYS A 68 -4.82 -3.28 -7.21
N THR A 69 -4.26 -3.96 -6.22
CA THR A 69 -5.00 -4.79 -5.25
C THR A 69 -4.89 -4.14 -3.87
N PRO A 70 -5.91 -3.37 -3.44
CA PRO A 70 -5.88 -2.70 -2.14
C PRO A 70 -6.23 -3.66 -0.99
N SER A 71 -5.51 -3.51 0.12
CA SER A 71 -5.76 -4.18 1.39
C SER A 71 -5.47 -3.22 2.53
N HIS A 72 -5.96 -3.51 3.73
CA HIS A 72 -5.57 -2.77 4.93
C HIS A 72 -5.24 -3.75 6.06
N LEU A 73 -4.33 -3.35 6.94
CA LEU A 73 -3.96 -4.11 8.13
C LEU A 73 -4.62 -3.50 9.36
N SER A 74 -5.50 -4.24 10.02
CA SER A 74 -6.04 -3.91 11.33
C SER A 74 -5.19 -4.55 12.44
N LEU A 75 -4.69 -3.75 13.41
CA LEU A 75 -3.99 -4.27 14.59
C LEU A 75 -4.87 -4.33 15.85
N PHE A 76 -6.06 -3.71 15.83
CA PHE A 76 -7.04 -3.78 16.94
C PHE A 76 -7.92 -5.02 16.85
N ASN A 77 -8.26 -5.44 15.64
CA ASN A 77 -8.88 -6.73 15.33
C ASN A 77 -7.93 -7.45 14.40
N LEU A 78 -6.96 -8.15 14.98
CA LEU A 78 -5.97 -8.90 14.22
C LEU A 78 -6.69 -9.87 13.29
N PRO A 79 -6.49 -9.82 11.96
CA PRO A 79 -7.14 -10.75 11.03
C PRO A 79 -6.71 -12.19 11.27
N THR A 80 -5.60 -12.38 11.99
CA THR A 80 -4.99 -13.67 12.33
C THR A 80 -4.11 -13.51 13.57
N THR A 81 -3.99 -14.58 14.37
CA THR A 81 -3.06 -14.64 15.52
C THR A 81 -1.59 -14.65 15.09
N ASP A 82 -1.30 -15.03 13.84
CA ASP A 82 0.03 -15.01 13.23
C ASP A 82 0.18 -13.81 12.28
N LEU A 83 0.54 -12.67 12.88
CA LEU A 83 0.88 -11.45 12.17
C LEU A 83 2.06 -11.61 11.22
N LYS A 84 3.03 -12.47 11.57
CA LYS A 84 4.22 -12.68 10.74
C LYS A 84 3.82 -13.39 9.45
N ALA A 85 2.98 -14.42 9.54
CA ALA A 85 2.43 -15.09 8.37
C ALA A 85 1.60 -14.15 7.51
N PHE A 86 0.74 -13.29 8.08
CA PHE A 86 -0.05 -12.33 7.31
C PHE A 86 0.81 -11.33 6.54
N VAL A 87 1.80 -10.72 7.20
CA VAL A 87 2.76 -9.80 6.56
C VAL A 87 3.60 -10.54 5.53
N LEU A 88 4.00 -11.79 5.81
CA LEU A 88 4.72 -12.60 4.84
C LEU A 88 3.84 -13.05 3.67
N GLU A 89 2.54 -13.26 3.84
CA GLU A 89 1.57 -13.55 2.77
C GLU A 89 1.36 -12.34 1.87
N GLN A 90 1.46 -11.13 2.41
CA GLN A 90 1.61 -9.92 1.60
C GLN A 90 2.88 -10.00 0.70
N ASN A 91 3.92 -10.72 1.15
CA ASN A 91 5.19 -10.93 0.44
C ASN A 91 5.34 -12.28 -0.32
N SER A 92 4.47 -13.28 -0.13
CA SER A 92 4.74 -14.67 -0.55
C SER A 92 3.71 -15.23 -1.53
N THR A 93 3.91 -14.93 -2.81
CA THR A 93 3.55 -15.81 -3.91
C THR A 93 4.79 -16.18 -4.71
N GLN A 94 4.87 -17.46 -5.07
CA GLN A 94 6.01 -18.11 -5.70
C GLN A 94 6.57 -17.34 -6.92
N ASN A 95 7.89 -17.20 -6.94
CA ASN A 95 8.73 -16.91 -8.10
C ASN A 95 8.64 -15.48 -8.67
N SER A 96 9.82 -14.92 -8.97
CA SER A 96 10.11 -13.61 -9.59
C SER A 96 9.70 -12.33 -8.83
N ARG A 97 10.68 -11.76 -8.11
CA ARG A 97 10.88 -10.33 -7.77
C ARG A 97 9.59 -9.51 -7.57
N GLU A 98 9.10 -9.44 -6.34
CA GLU A 98 7.89 -8.68 -6.02
C GLU A 98 8.21 -7.41 -5.21
N HIS A 99 7.98 -6.25 -5.83
CA HIS A 99 7.99 -4.94 -5.15
C HIS A 99 6.58 -4.66 -4.60
N GLU A 100 6.50 -4.18 -3.36
CA GLU A 100 5.25 -3.90 -2.64
C GLU A 100 5.31 -2.47 -2.08
N ALA A 101 4.22 -1.71 -2.25
CA ALA A 101 4.11 -0.35 -1.73
C ALA A 101 3.29 -0.38 -0.43
N TYR A 102 3.95 -0.03 0.67
CA TYR A 102 3.30 0.19 1.96
C TYR A 102 3.01 1.68 2.10
N LEU A 103 1.74 2.03 2.26
CA LEU A 103 1.33 3.39 2.52
C LEU A 103 1.10 3.53 4.03
N CYS A 104 2.10 4.09 4.72
CA CYS A 104 1.99 4.52 6.11
C CYS A 104 1.77 6.03 6.11
N ASP A 105 0.58 6.47 6.52
CA ASP A 105 0.42 7.85 6.97
C ASP A 105 1.01 7.98 8.38
N PHE A 106 1.78 9.05 8.60
CA PHE A 106 2.29 9.48 9.90
C PHE A 106 1.46 10.64 10.44
#